data_AF-A0A542Z8M4-F1
#
_entry.id   AF-A0A542Z8M4-F1
#
_cell.length_a   1.000
_cell.length_b   1.000
_cell.length_c   1.000
_cell.angle_alpha   90.00
_cell.angle_beta   90.00
_cell.angle_gamma   90.00
#
_symmetry.space_group_name_H-M   'P 1'
#
loop_
_entity.id
_entity.type
_entity.pdbx_description
1 polymer ?
#
loop_
_entity_poly.entity_id
_entity_poly.type
_entity_poly.pdbx_seq_one_letter_code
_entity_poly.pdbx_strand_id
1 'polypeptide(L)' 'MATVKAATIVQNPLTGEAVGLRAGDEIPDWAADQITNPDLINGDKPAPKRTAHK' A
#
# COMPACT_ATOMS: atom_id res chain seq x y z
N MET A 1 -0.28 -8.03 10.14
CA MET A 1 0.34 -7.62 8.86
C MET A 1 -0.62 -6.70 8.12
N ALA A 2 -0.12 -5.81 7.27
CA ALA A 2 -0.95 -4.88 6.50
C ALA A 2 -1.53 -5.60 5.27
N THR A 3 -2.81 -5.34 4.98
CA THR A 3 -3.50 -5.94 3.82
C THR A 3 -3.94 -4.86 2.84
N VAL A 4 -4.00 -5.26 1.58
CA VAL A 4 -4.45 -4.41 0.47
C VAL A 4 -5.97 -4.21 0.58
N LYS A 5 -6.44 -2.96 0.60
CA LYS A 5 -7.86 -2.61 0.71
C LYS A 5 -8.62 -2.74 -0.61
N ALA A 6 -7.95 -2.49 -1.72
CA ALA A 6 -8.51 -2.53 -3.07
C ALA A 6 -7.49 -3.07 -4.06
N ALA A 7 -7.94 -3.78 -5.10
CA ALA A 7 -7.03 -4.36 -6.08
C ALA A 7 -6.09 -3.28 -6.66
N THR A 8 -4.78 -3.54 -6.61
CA THR A 8 -3.75 -2.59 -7.03
C THR A 8 -2.62 -3.33 -7.73
N ILE A 9 -1.78 -2.58 -8.44
CA ILE A 9 -0.58 -3.10 -9.10
C ILE A 9 0.61 -2.39 -8.47
N VAL A 10 1.55 -3.16 -7.95
CA VAL A 10 2.84 -2.66 -7.42
C VAL A 10 3.96 -3.11 -8.34
N GLN A 11 4.98 -2.27 -8.51
CA GLN A 11 6.13 -2.64 -9.32
C GLN A 11 7.23 -3.15 -8.42
N ASN A 12 7.70 -4.38 -8.65
CA ASN A 12 8.83 -4.91 -7.90
C ASN A 12 10.09 -4.15 -8.32
N PRO A 13 10.73 -3.38 -7.42
CA PRO A 13 11.90 -2.58 -7.78
C PRO A 13 13.15 -3.45 -7.98
N LEU A 14 13.13 -4.71 -7.51
CA LEU A 14 14.24 -5.65 -7.63
C LEU A 14 14.21 -6.40 -8.96
N THR A 15 13.02 -6.73 -9.48
CA THR A 15 12.86 -7.49 -10.73
C THR A 15 12.31 -6.65 -11.88
N GLY A 16 11.75 -5.47 -11.60
CA GLY A 16 11.05 -4.61 -12.56
C GLY A 16 9.64 -5.07 -12.92
N GLU A 17 9.17 -6.20 -12.38
CA GLU A 17 7.90 -6.81 -12.73
C GLU A 17 6.71 -6.11 -12.05
N ALA A 18 5.58 -6.05 -12.75
CA ALA A 18 4.32 -5.61 -12.19
C ALA A 18 3.61 -6.77 -11.49
N VAL A 19 3.38 -6.65 -10.18
CA VAL A 19 2.67 -7.63 -9.37
C VAL A 19 1.28 -7.07 -9.05
N GLY A 20 0.24 -7.80 -9.46
CA GLY A 20 -1.14 -7.48 -9.11
C GLY A 20 -1.49 -8.04 -7.73
N LEU A 21 -1.90 -7.18 -6.81
CA LEU A 21 -2.40 -7.55 -5.49
C LEU A 21 -3.92 -7.35 -5.45
N ARG A 22 -4.66 -8.33 -4.93
CA ARG A 22 -6.11 -8.24 -4.74
C ARG A 22 -6.45 -7.65 -3.38
N ALA A 23 -7.68 -7.17 -3.25
CA ALA A 23 -8.19 -6.75 -1.95
C ALA A 23 -8.19 -7.92 -0.96
N GLY A 24 -7.61 -7.72 0.22
CA GLY A 24 -7.40 -8.74 1.24
C GLY A 24 -6.05 -9.44 1.17
N ASP A 25 -5.30 -9.29 0.06
CA ASP A 25 -3.95 -9.86 -0.04
C ASP A 25 -3.00 -9.17 0.94
N GLU A 26 -2.03 -9.95 1.42
CA GLU A 26 -0.96 -9.42 2.26
C GLU A 26 -0.04 -8.51 1.44
N ILE A 27 0.34 -7.37 2.02
CA ILE A 27 1.29 -6.46 1.41
C ILE A 27 2.70 -7.00 1.63
N PRO A 28 3.46 -7.31 0.57
CA PRO A 28 4.87 -7.69 0.71
C PRO A 28 5.68 -6.56 1.33
N ASP A 29 6.66 -6.87 2.17
CA ASP A 29 7.49 -5.85 2.86
C ASP A 29 8.17 -4.88 1.88
N TRP A 30 8.64 -5.36 0.73
CA TRP A 30 9.25 -4.52 -0.32
C TRP A 30 8.24 -3.60 -1.04
N ALA A 31 6.94 -3.91 -0.94
CA ALA A 31 5.85 -3.12 -1.52
C ALA A 31 5.22 -2.15 -0.52
N ALA A 32 5.53 -2.27 0.78
CA ALA A 32 4.94 -1.44 1.83
C ALA A 32 5.19 0.06 1.61
N ASP A 33 6.39 0.44 1.16
CA ASP A 33 6.74 1.83 0.83
C ASP A 33 6.09 2.35 -0.46
N GLN A 34 5.66 1.45 -1.35
CA GLN A 34 4.98 1.81 -2.60
C GLN A 34 3.47 1.96 -2.40
N ILE A 35 2.90 1.17 -1.50
CA ILE A 35 1.53 1.36 -1.02
C ILE A 35 1.57 2.44 0.08
N THR A 36 2.03 3.64 -0.25
CA THR A 36 2.00 4.82 0.64
C THR A 36 0.65 5.52 0.64
N ASN A 37 -0.31 5.05 -0.17
CA ASN A 37 -1.65 5.58 -0.18
C ASN A 37 -2.47 4.95 0.96
N PRO A 38 -2.76 5.68 2.05
CA PRO A 38 -3.54 5.15 3.18
C PRO A 38 -4.96 4.74 2.76
N ASP A 39 -5.48 5.26 1.63
CA ASP A 39 -6.77 4.82 1.08
C ASP A 39 -6.74 3.40 0.50
N LEU A 40 -5.55 2.84 0.26
CA LEU A 40 -5.34 1.48 -0.26
C LEU A 40 -4.90 0.48 0.82
N ILE A 41 -4.69 0.92 2.06
CA ILE A 41 -4.33 0.04 3.19
C ILE A 41 -5.52 -0.03 4.14
N ASN A 42 -6.03 -1.23 4.44
CA ASN A 42 -6.96 -1.43 5.54
C ASN A 42 -6.14 -1.60 6.83
N GLY A 43 -5.62 -0.50 7.36
CA GLY A 43 -5.07 -0.44 8.70
C GLY A 43 -6.10 0.18 9.63
N ASP A 44 -6.41 -0.49 10.75
CA ASP A 44 -7.23 0.02 11.86
C ASP A 44 -6.52 1.15 12.64
N LYS A 45 -5.87 2.07 11.93
CA LYS A 45 -5.17 3.22 12.51
C LYS A 45 -5.48 4.46 11.69
N PRO A 46 -5.87 5.57 12.35
CA PRO A 46 -6.17 6.80 11.65
C PRO A 46 -4.92 7.26 10.90
N ALA A 47 -5.07 7.51 9.59
CA ALA A 47 -4.03 8.13 8.80
C ALA A 47 -3.52 9.38 9.54
N PRO A 48 -2.19 9.60 9.68
CA PRO A 48 -1.69 10.80 10.31
C PRO A 48 -2.24 11.98 9.51
N LYS A 49 -2.98 12.86 10.18
CA LYS A 49 -3.47 14.11 9.59
C LYS A 49 -2.26 14.82 8.98
N ARG A 50 -2.20 14.92 7.65
CA ARG A 50 -1.35 15.92 6.99
C ARG A 50 -1.81 17.26 7.53
N THR A 51 -1.07 17.84 8.47
CA THR A 51 -1.22 19.24 8.83
C THR A 51 -0.93 20.02 7.56
N ALA A 52 -1.98 20.56 6.97
CA ALA A 52 -1.90 21.44 5.83
C ALA A 52 -0.95 22.59 6.19
N HIS A 53 0.16 22.69 5.49
CA HIS A 53 1.00 23.87 5.55
C HIS A 53 0.50 24.82 4.45
N LYS A 54 -0.37 25.76 4.80
CA LYS A 54 -0.32 27.18 4.40
C LYS A 54 -1.51 27.95 4.99
#